data_AF-A0A3R5QTC5-F1
#
_entry.id   AF-A0A3R5QTC5-F1
#
_cell.length_a   1.000
_cell.length_b   1.000
_cell.length_c   1.000
_cell.angle_alpha   90.00
_cell.angle_beta   90.00
_cell.angle_gamma   90.00
#
_symmetry.space_group_name_H-M   'P 1'
#
loop_
_entity.id
_entity.type
_entity.pdbx_description
1 polymer ?
#
loop_
_entity_poly.entity_id
_entity_poly.type
_entity_poly.pdbx_seq_one_letter_code
_entity_poly.pdbx_strand_id
1 'polypeptide(L)'
;MVDLTVNDIIAERPCGSVTPLVVGIEESLFPIIIIKERKEDLVSINEDTPIGIKSTSIGDKKCNVYAIIIKFGENFDNIYDIWFDYGDDNHKDFLELLRKQHRVVVDFRDENNERHITLEFENTVKEHIDDYIEKCSEKILIKKDKNDNIIKLDKVEKHTTWEDNDIEDLMDKIFDDYPSIEDLWEEL
;
A
#
# COMPACT_ATOMS: atom_id res chain seq x y z
N MET A 1 19.09 -2.11 21.07
CA MET A 1 17.96 -1.72 20.21
C MET A 1 16.89 -1.21 21.13
N VAL A 2 16.28 -0.08 20.81
CA VAL A 2 15.05 0.36 21.49
C VAL A 2 13.95 -0.53 20.92
N ASP A 3 13.19 -1.21 21.77
CA ASP A 3 12.04 -2.01 21.33
C ASP A 3 10.96 -1.03 20.84
N LEU A 4 10.94 -0.81 19.53
CA LEU A 4 9.92 0.02 18.87
C LEU A 4 8.61 -0.76 18.83
N THR A 5 7.55 -0.11 19.28
CA THR A 5 6.17 -0.62 19.24
C THR A 5 5.41 0.00 18.07
N VAL A 6 4.24 -0.57 17.74
CA VAL A 6 3.32 0.04 16.77
C VAL A 6 2.98 1.48 17.17
N ASN A 7 2.82 1.75 18.47
CA ASN A 7 2.50 3.08 19.00
C ASN A 7 3.61 4.10 18.70
N ASP A 8 4.88 3.69 18.71
CA ASP A 8 5.99 4.59 18.38
C ASP A 8 5.95 5.02 16.92
N ILE A 9 5.50 4.13 16.02
CA ILE A 9 5.39 4.43 14.58
C ILE A 9 4.17 5.33 14.29
N ILE A 10 3.02 5.06 14.91
CA ILE A 10 1.77 5.78 14.63
C ILE A 10 1.62 7.09 15.42
N ALA A 11 2.41 7.29 16.48
CA ALA A 11 2.41 8.54 17.24
C ALA A 11 2.78 9.76 16.38
N GLU A 12 3.65 9.56 15.40
CA GLU A 12 4.08 10.61 14.46
C GLU A 12 3.10 10.80 13.29
N ARG A 13 2.08 9.95 13.17
CA ARG A 13 1.11 9.99 12.07
C ARG A 13 -0.12 10.85 12.44
N PRO A 14 -0.58 11.73 11.53
CA PRO A 14 -1.78 12.53 11.75
C PRO A 14 -3.06 11.67 11.68
N CYS A 15 -4.19 12.19 12.17
CA CYS A 15 -5.50 11.61 11.86
C CYS A 15 -5.79 11.67 10.36
N GLY A 16 -6.55 10.71 9.86
CA GLY A 16 -6.77 10.48 8.42
C GLY A 16 -5.63 9.68 7.77
N SER A 17 -4.65 9.18 8.53
CA SER A 17 -3.54 8.42 7.97
C SER A 17 -3.86 6.93 7.83
N VAL A 18 -3.45 6.35 6.71
CA VAL A 18 -3.43 4.90 6.48
C VAL A 18 -1.97 4.46 6.41
N THR A 19 -1.57 3.53 7.26
CA THR A 19 -0.16 3.09 7.38
C THR A 19 -0.06 1.58 7.19
N PRO A 20 0.49 1.08 6.08
CA PRO A 20 0.86 -0.32 5.95
C PRO A 20 2.09 -0.60 6.83
N LEU A 21 2.02 -1.65 7.66
CA LEU A 21 3.11 -2.06 8.54
C LEU A 21 3.33 -3.57 8.47
N VAL A 22 4.59 -3.97 8.63
CA VAL A 22 4.96 -5.37 8.88
C VAL A 22 5.29 -5.50 10.36
N VAL A 23 4.54 -6.36 11.06
CA VAL A 23 4.71 -6.61 12.50
C VAL A 23 5.27 -8.02 12.72
N GLY A 24 6.28 -8.11 13.58
CA GLY A 24 6.83 -9.38 14.05
C GLY A 24 6.05 -9.89 15.25
N ILE A 25 5.49 -11.10 15.15
CA ILE A 25 4.89 -11.82 16.27
C ILE A 25 5.68 -13.12 16.42
N GLU A 26 6.45 -13.21 17.51
CA GLU A 26 7.42 -14.30 17.72
C GLU A 26 8.39 -14.42 16.54
N GLU A 27 8.41 -15.55 15.83
CA GLU A 27 9.26 -15.80 14.66
C GLU A 27 8.55 -15.51 13.32
N SER A 28 7.31 -15.00 13.36
CA SER A 28 6.48 -14.76 12.17
C SER A 28 6.32 -13.27 11.87
N LEU A 29 6.26 -12.94 10.57
CA LEU A 29 5.98 -11.59 10.08
C LEU A 29 4.55 -11.51 9.53
N PHE A 30 3.84 -10.44 9.89
CA PHE A 30 2.46 -10.22 9.48
C PHE A 30 2.26 -8.82 8.91
N PRO A 31 1.61 -8.67 7.74
CA PRO A 31 1.20 -7.37 7.23
C PRO A 31 -0.07 -6.91 7.93
N ILE A 32 -0.08 -5.68 8.44
CA ILE A 32 -1.23 -5.04 9.07
C ILE A 32 -1.38 -3.62 8.53
N ILE A 33 -2.62 -3.22 8.25
CA ILE A 33 -2.93 -1.83 7.88
C ILE A 33 -3.43 -1.13 9.13
N ILE A 34 -2.79 -0.03 9.51
CA ILE A 34 -3.29 0.83 10.59
C ILE A 34 -4.03 2.00 9.98
N ILE A 35 -5.27 2.21 10.40
CA ILE A 35 -6.05 3.41 10.05
C ILE A 35 -6.19 4.23 11.32
N LYS A 36 -5.69 5.47 11.28
CA LYS A 36 -5.80 6.39 12.40
C LYS A 36 -6.83 7.47 12.08
N GLU A 37 -7.88 7.53 12.86
CA GLU A 37 -8.96 8.49 12.66
C GLU A 37 -9.38 9.20 13.94
N ARG A 38 -10.27 10.20 13.81
CA ARG A 38 -10.91 10.77 14.98
C ARG A 38 -11.92 9.79 15.54
N LYS A 39 -12.03 9.75 16.87
CA LYS A 39 -12.97 8.90 17.60
C LYS A 39 -14.42 9.08 17.15
N GLU A 40 -14.80 10.28 16.75
CA GLU A 40 -16.14 10.60 16.24
C GLU A 40 -16.46 9.92 14.91
N ASP A 41 -15.46 9.78 14.02
CA ASP A 41 -15.62 9.17 12.70
C ASP A 41 -15.63 7.63 12.79
N LEU A 42 -14.93 7.08 13.79
CA LEU A 42 -14.86 5.64 14.05
C LEU A 42 -16.16 5.01 14.58
N VAL A 43 -17.13 5.81 15.04
CA VAL A 43 -18.38 5.30 15.66
C VAL A 43 -19.18 4.40 14.70
N SER A 44 -19.05 4.62 13.40
CA SER A 44 -19.71 3.83 12.36
C SER A 44 -19.05 2.48 12.06
N ILE A 45 -17.80 2.28 12.52
CA ILE A 45 -16.99 1.08 12.27
C ILE A 45 -17.09 0.11 13.44
N ASN A 46 -17.59 -1.10 13.19
CA ASN A 46 -17.77 -2.18 14.16
C ASN A 46 -17.56 -3.56 13.51
N GLU A 47 -17.71 -4.64 14.28
CA GLU A 47 -17.45 -6.02 13.82
C GLU A 47 -18.35 -6.45 12.65
N ASP A 48 -19.56 -5.91 12.55
CA ASP A 48 -20.54 -6.24 11.51
C ASP A 48 -20.50 -5.28 10.30
N THR A 49 -19.59 -4.31 10.30
CA THR A 49 -19.47 -3.32 9.22
C THR A 49 -19.12 -4.04 7.90
N PRO A 50 -19.93 -3.89 6.83
CA PRO A 50 -19.60 -4.41 5.51
C PRO A 50 -18.23 -3.90 5.04
N ILE A 51 -17.40 -4.77 4.47
CA ILE A 51 -16.06 -4.40 4.01
C ILE A 51 -15.93 -4.73 2.53
N GLY A 52 -15.57 -3.73 1.75
CA GLY A 52 -15.15 -3.88 0.36
C GLY A 52 -13.66 -3.61 0.24
N ILE A 53 -12.97 -4.39 -0.59
CA ILE A 53 -11.58 -4.12 -0.98
C ILE A 53 -11.44 -4.24 -2.50
N LYS A 54 -10.81 -3.25 -3.11
CA LYS A 54 -10.46 -3.20 -4.52
C LYS A 54 -8.99 -2.88 -4.67
N SER A 55 -8.43 -3.19 -5.84
CA SER A 55 -7.06 -2.82 -6.15
C SER A 55 -6.88 -2.57 -7.63
N THR A 56 -5.88 -1.76 -7.96
CA THR A 56 -5.50 -1.48 -9.33
C THR A 56 -4.00 -1.25 -9.43
N SER A 57 -3.43 -1.52 -10.61
CA SER A 57 -2.07 -1.13 -10.95
C SER A 57 -2.13 -0.03 -11.98
N ILE A 58 -1.58 1.14 -11.66
CA ILE A 58 -1.55 2.29 -12.55
C ILE A 58 -0.10 2.70 -12.74
N GLY A 59 0.32 2.90 -13.97
CA GLY A 59 1.68 3.30 -14.24
C GLY A 59 1.91 3.77 -15.66
N ASP A 60 3.02 4.48 -15.82
CA ASP A 60 3.54 4.90 -17.10
C ASP A 60 4.96 4.33 -17.32
N LYS A 61 5.74 4.96 -18.20
CA LYS A 61 7.10 4.50 -18.50
C LYS A 61 8.11 4.80 -17.38
N LYS A 62 7.75 5.67 -16.43
CA LYS A 62 8.62 6.15 -15.35
C LYS A 62 8.20 5.56 -14.01
N CYS A 63 6.91 5.63 -13.68
CA CYS A 63 6.37 5.23 -12.40
C CYS A 63 5.31 4.13 -12.56
N ASN A 64 5.31 3.14 -11.67
CA ASN A 64 4.26 2.13 -11.58
C ASN A 64 3.85 2.01 -10.12
N VAL A 65 2.56 2.11 -9.89
CA VAL A 65 1.96 2.13 -8.57
C VAL A 65 0.92 1.04 -8.45
N TYR A 66 0.83 0.45 -7.28
CA TYR A 66 -0.26 -0.42 -6.90
C TYR A 66 -1.13 0.27 -5.85
N ALA A 67 -2.41 0.42 -6.13
CA ALA A 67 -3.36 0.99 -5.18
C ALA A 67 -4.20 -0.13 -4.57
N ILE A 68 -4.37 -0.09 -3.25
CA ILE A 68 -5.43 -0.82 -2.54
C ILE A 68 -6.40 0.21 -2.01
N ILE A 69 -7.70 0.02 -2.30
CA ILE A 69 -8.78 0.85 -1.77
C ILE A 69 -9.68 -0.03 -0.91
N ILE A 70 -9.99 0.42 0.30
CA ILE A 70 -10.80 -0.30 1.28
C ILE A 70 -11.97 0.59 1.69
N LYS A 71 -13.18 0.07 1.56
CA LYS A 71 -14.42 0.74 1.96
C LYS A 71 -15.05 0.02 3.15
N PHE A 72 -15.43 0.78 4.17
CA PHE A 72 -16.11 0.25 5.34
C PHE A 72 -17.53 0.82 5.49
N GLY A 73 -18.52 -0.05 5.42
CA GLY A 73 -19.93 0.32 5.41
C GLY A 73 -20.42 0.73 4.02
N GLU A 74 -21.66 1.21 3.98
CA GLU A 74 -22.35 1.53 2.72
C GLU A 74 -22.02 2.95 2.23
N ASN A 75 -21.68 3.87 3.14
CA ASN A 75 -21.37 5.26 2.84
C ASN A 75 -19.92 5.43 2.35
N PHE A 76 -19.67 6.52 1.62
CA PHE A 76 -18.35 6.89 1.12
C PHE A 76 -17.43 7.54 2.16
N ASP A 77 -17.98 7.89 3.33
CA ASP A 77 -17.23 8.55 4.42
C ASP A 77 -16.04 7.73 4.95
N ASN A 78 -16.05 6.42 4.73
CA ASN A 78 -15.01 5.49 5.23
C ASN A 78 -14.34 4.73 4.08
N ILE A 79 -13.86 5.48 3.08
CA ILE A 79 -13.00 4.94 2.02
C ILE A 79 -11.56 5.36 2.29
N TYR A 80 -10.68 4.37 2.24
CA TYR A 80 -9.25 4.52 2.52
C TYR A 80 -8.44 3.92 1.39
N ASP A 81 -7.38 4.60 1.01
CA ASP A 81 -6.49 4.21 -0.07
C ASP A 81 -5.04 4.10 0.40
N ILE A 82 -4.30 3.21 -0.25
CA ILE A 82 -2.87 3.01 -0.02
C ILE A 82 -2.21 2.82 -1.38
N TRP A 83 -1.21 3.66 -1.67
CA TRP A 83 -0.42 3.62 -2.89
C TRP A 83 0.96 3.05 -2.58
N PHE A 84 1.29 1.92 -3.19
CA PHE A 84 2.51 1.16 -2.91
C PHE A 84 3.55 1.35 -4.01
N ASP A 85 4.74 1.76 -3.56
CA ASP A 85 5.99 1.83 -4.33
C ASP A 85 6.76 0.51 -4.18
N TYR A 86 6.80 -0.33 -5.22
CA TYR A 86 7.56 -1.58 -5.15
C TYR A 86 9.09 -1.37 -5.08
N GLY A 87 9.57 -0.18 -5.41
CA GLY A 87 10.96 0.21 -5.20
C GLY A 87 11.28 0.62 -3.75
N ASP A 88 10.29 0.86 -2.89
CA ASP A 88 10.48 1.03 -1.44
C ASP A 88 10.49 -0.34 -0.75
N ASP A 89 11.53 -0.61 0.05
CA ASP A 89 11.72 -1.91 0.70
C ASP A 89 10.59 -2.25 1.68
N ASN A 90 10.00 -1.25 2.38
CA ASN A 90 8.93 -1.51 3.33
C ASN A 90 7.62 -1.87 2.62
N HIS A 91 7.30 -1.15 1.55
CA HIS A 91 6.15 -1.44 0.69
C HIS A 91 6.31 -2.81 0.01
N LYS A 92 7.51 -3.11 -0.48
CA LYS A 92 7.85 -4.41 -1.06
C LYS A 92 7.64 -5.54 -0.08
N ASP A 93 8.21 -5.45 1.13
CA ASP A 93 8.06 -6.46 2.17
C ASP A 93 6.59 -6.64 2.58
N PHE A 94 5.84 -5.53 2.70
CA PHE A 94 4.42 -5.56 3.00
C PHE A 94 3.62 -6.31 1.93
N LEU A 95 3.78 -5.97 0.65
CA LEU A 95 3.08 -6.61 -0.46
C LEU A 95 3.47 -8.09 -0.62
N GLU A 96 4.76 -8.41 -0.44
CA GLU A 96 5.28 -9.77 -0.47
C GLU A 96 4.69 -10.67 0.62
N LEU A 97 4.40 -10.12 1.79
CA LEU A 97 3.69 -10.82 2.85
C LEU A 97 2.19 -10.88 2.56
N LEU A 98 1.58 -9.77 2.16
CA LEU A 98 0.14 -9.65 1.93
C LEU A 98 -0.34 -10.64 0.87
N ARG A 99 0.38 -10.79 -0.26
CA ARG A 99 0.02 -11.75 -1.32
C ARG A 99 -0.05 -13.21 -0.84
N LYS A 100 0.65 -13.54 0.24
CA LYS A 100 0.68 -14.88 0.85
C LYS A 100 -0.42 -15.07 1.91
N GLN A 101 -1.06 -13.99 2.37
CA GLN A 101 -2.10 -14.07 3.39
C GLN A 101 -3.48 -14.36 2.79
N HIS A 102 -4.24 -15.23 3.46
CA HIS A 102 -5.65 -15.46 3.10
C HIS A 102 -6.57 -14.31 3.55
N ARG A 103 -6.16 -13.57 4.59
CA ARG A 103 -6.93 -12.46 5.16
C ARG A 103 -6.11 -11.19 5.22
N VAL A 104 -6.78 -10.06 5.09
CA VAL A 104 -6.24 -8.73 5.36
C VAL A 104 -6.62 -8.35 6.79
N VAL A 105 -5.70 -7.75 7.53
CA VAL A 105 -5.92 -7.27 8.89
C VAL A 105 -5.84 -5.74 8.90
N VAL A 106 -6.86 -5.09 9.44
CA VAL A 106 -6.94 -3.63 9.59
C VAL A 106 -7.17 -3.29 11.06
N ASP A 107 -6.31 -2.46 11.65
CA ASP A 107 -6.41 -2.01 13.04
C ASP A 107 -6.74 -0.51 13.06
N PHE A 108 -7.94 -0.18 13.54
CA PHE A 108 -8.41 1.19 13.68
C PHE A 108 -7.97 1.79 15.01
N ARG A 109 -7.37 2.97 14.94
CA ARG A 109 -6.88 3.75 16.08
C ARG A 109 -7.54 5.11 16.12
N ASP A 110 -7.82 5.60 17.32
CA ASP A 110 -8.28 6.97 17.50
C ASP A 110 -7.11 7.98 17.49
N GLU A 111 -7.42 9.27 17.63
CA GLU A 111 -6.43 10.36 17.63
C GLU A 111 -5.39 10.25 18.75
N ASN A 112 -5.71 9.50 19.82
CA ASN A 112 -4.84 9.24 20.96
C ASN A 112 -4.06 7.92 20.81
N ASN A 113 -4.14 7.27 19.65
CA ASN A 113 -3.60 5.94 19.36
C ASN A 113 -4.26 4.80 20.16
N GLU A 114 -5.40 5.04 20.80
CA GLU A 114 -6.16 3.97 21.45
C GLU A 114 -6.79 3.07 20.38
N ARG A 115 -6.73 1.75 20.59
CA ARG A 115 -7.38 0.81 19.67
C ARG A 115 -8.89 0.94 19.77
N HIS A 116 -9.53 1.21 18.64
CA HIS A 116 -10.98 1.15 18.49
C HIS A 116 -11.43 -0.28 18.17
N ILE A 117 -10.94 -0.84 17.06
CA ILE A 117 -11.28 -2.20 16.62
C ILE A 117 -10.20 -2.77 15.70
N THR A 118 -10.07 -4.09 15.65
CA THR A 118 -9.30 -4.79 14.62
C THR A 118 -10.26 -5.63 13.79
N LEU A 119 -10.24 -5.44 12.46
CA LEU A 119 -11.08 -6.16 11.51
C LEU A 119 -10.23 -7.06 10.63
N GLU A 120 -10.79 -8.21 10.27
CA GLU A 120 -10.14 -9.19 9.42
C GLU A 120 -11.10 -9.70 8.35
N PHE A 121 -10.71 -9.64 7.08
CA PHE A 121 -11.56 -10.03 5.94
C PHE A 121 -10.76 -10.75 4.87
N GLU A 122 -11.46 -11.40 3.93
CA GLU A 122 -10.82 -12.17 2.87
C GLU A 122 -9.93 -11.30 1.98
N ASN A 123 -8.72 -11.78 1.70
CA ASN A 123 -7.80 -11.13 0.79
C ASN A 123 -8.13 -11.51 -0.66
N THR A 124 -8.99 -10.71 -1.27
CA THR A 124 -9.39 -10.85 -2.68
C THR A 124 -8.41 -10.18 -3.65
N VAL A 125 -7.45 -9.39 -3.16
CA VAL A 125 -6.51 -8.64 -4.00
C VAL A 125 -5.16 -9.33 -4.23
N LYS A 126 -4.89 -10.44 -3.53
CA LYS A 126 -3.61 -11.18 -3.62
C LYS A 126 -3.16 -11.52 -5.05
N GLU A 127 -4.09 -11.88 -5.93
CA GLU A 127 -3.77 -12.24 -7.33
C GLU A 127 -3.33 -10.99 -8.11
N HIS A 128 -3.95 -9.84 -7.85
CA HIS A 128 -3.55 -8.57 -8.47
C HIS A 128 -2.18 -8.09 -7.95
N ILE A 129 -1.83 -8.41 -6.69
CA ILE A 129 -0.49 -8.14 -6.14
C ILE A 129 0.56 -8.96 -6.90
N ASP A 130 0.31 -10.25 -7.16
CA ASP A 130 1.24 -11.10 -7.90
C ASP A 130 1.52 -10.54 -9.31
N ASP A 131 0.47 -10.10 -10.03
CA ASP A 131 0.59 -9.47 -11.34
C ASP A 131 1.42 -8.17 -11.30
N TYR A 132 1.24 -7.35 -10.26
CA TYR A 132 2.01 -6.11 -10.08
C TYR A 132 3.48 -6.39 -9.79
N ILE A 133 3.76 -7.33 -8.89
CA ILE A 133 5.12 -7.74 -8.52
C ILE A 133 5.87 -8.30 -9.72
N GLU A 134 5.22 -9.12 -10.56
CA GLU A 134 5.83 -9.67 -11.76
C GLU A 134 6.25 -8.56 -12.74
N LYS A 135 5.39 -7.56 -12.95
CA LYS A 135 5.69 -6.39 -13.80
C LYS A 135 6.87 -5.58 -13.25
N CYS A 136 6.93 -5.36 -11.94
CA CYS A 136 7.98 -4.53 -11.33
C CYS A 136 9.32 -5.27 -11.24
N SER A 137 9.29 -6.60 -11.09
CA SER A 137 10.48 -7.45 -11.00
C SER A 137 11.10 -7.77 -12.37
N GLU A 138 10.53 -7.27 -13.47
CA GLU A 138 11.08 -7.44 -14.82
C GLU A 138 12.52 -6.92 -14.86
N LYS A 139 13.47 -7.73 -15.33
CA LYS A 139 14.90 -7.35 -15.39
C LYS A 139 15.28 -6.85 -16.77
N ILE A 140 15.86 -5.64 -16.82
CA ILE A 140 16.38 -5.04 -18.05
C ILE A 140 17.91 -5.10 -18.09
N LEU A 141 18.47 -5.10 -19.30
CA LEU A 141 19.91 -5.02 -19.53
C LEU A 141 20.34 -3.57 -19.71
N ILE A 142 21.20 -3.08 -18.82
CA ILE A 142 21.79 -1.73 -18.92
C ILE A 142 23.29 -1.81 -19.24
N LYS A 143 23.79 -0.84 -20.00
CA LYS A 143 25.23 -0.73 -20.30
C LYS A 143 25.95 -0.22 -19.06
N LYS A 144 26.93 -0.98 -18.56
CA LYS A 144 27.69 -0.63 -17.36
C LYS A 144 29.02 0.03 -17.71
N ASP A 145 29.85 -0.66 -18.49
CA ASP A 145 31.22 -0.24 -18.75
C ASP A 145 31.72 -0.77 -20.11
N LYS A 146 32.74 -0.11 -20.67
CA LYS A 146 33.42 -0.52 -21.90
C LYS A 146 34.91 -0.60 -21.63
N ASN A 147 35.48 -1.79 -21.79
CA ASN A 147 36.92 -1.99 -21.77
C ASN A 147 37.37 -2.53 -23.14
N ASP A 148 38.11 -1.72 -23.88
CA ASP A 148 38.49 -1.94 -25.28
C ASP A 148 37.29 -2.34 -26.18
N ASN A 149 37.26 -3.57 -26.66
CA ASN A 149 36.20 -4.13 -27.52
C ASN A 149 35.14 -4.92 -26.74
N ILE A 150 35.15 -4.89 -25.41
CA ILE A 150 34.20 -5.60 -24.56
C ILE A 150 33.23 -4.60 -23.93
N ILE A 151 31.93 -4.78 -24.20
CA ILE A 151 30.85 -4.05 -23.53
C ILE A 151 30.33 -4.93 -22.40
N LYS A 152 30.35 -4.42 -21.17
CA LYS A 152 29.74 -5.06 -20.01
C LYS A 152 28.31 -4.57 -19.83
N LEU A 153 27.38 -5.50 -19.69
CA LEU A 153 25.97 -5.24 -19.40
C LEU A 153 25.65 -5.76 -18.00
N ASP A 154 24.82 -5.04 -17.26
CA ASP A 154 24.24 -5.48 -16.00
C ASP A 154 22.75 -5.81 -16.20
N LYS A 155 22.25 -6.78 -15.43
CA LYS A 155 20.80 -7.00 -15.27
C LYS A 155 20.33 -6.29 -14.00
N VAL A 156 19.43 -5.34 -14.14
CA VAL A 156 18.81 -4.61 -13.03
C VAL A 156 17.30 -4.77 -13.08
N GLU A 157 16.62 -4.67 -11.94
CA GLU A 157 15.16 -4.54 -11.91
C GLU A 157 14.78 -3.25 -12.63
N LYS A 158 13.74 -3.34 -13.45
CA LYS A 158 13.24 -2.24 -14.28
C LYS A 158 12.67 -1.13 -13.42
N HIS A 159 12.05 -1.50 -12.30
CA HIS A 159 11.41 -0.56 -11.41
C HIS A 159 12.39 -0.08 -10.34
N THR A 160 12.39 1.23 -10.12
CA THR A 160 13.12 1.91 -9.06
C THR A 160 12.11 2.65 -8.20
N THR A 161 12.50 2.98 -6.96
CA THR A 161 11.74 3.85 -6.06
C THR A 161 11.29 5.12 -6.79
N TRP A 162 10.10 5.60 -6.48
CA TRP A 162 9.52 6.77 -7.12
C TRP A 162 10.36 8.02 -6.86
N GLU A 163 10.40 8.89 -7.87
CA GLU A 163 10.79 10.28 -7.65
C GLU A 163 9.53 11.10 -7.39
N ASP A 164 9.57 12.02 -6.41
CA ASP A 164 8.41 12.82 -5.99
C ASP A 164 7.67 13.48 -7.17
N ASN A 165 8.40 14.05 -8.14
CA ASN A 165 7.79 14.69 -9.30
C ASN A 165 7.06 13.68 -10.22
N ASP A 166 7.60 12.47 -10.38
CA ASP A 166 7.02 11.46 -11.27
C ASP A 166 5.75 10.85 -10.68
N ILE A 167 5.68 10.72 -9.35
CA ILE A 167 4.44 10.30 -8.67
C ILE A 167 3.41 11.43 -8.66
N GLU A 168 3.79 12.69 -8.39
CA GLU A 168 2.89 13.85 -8.49
C GLU A 168 2.25 13.95 -9.89
N ASP A 169 3.07 13.88 -10.95
CA ASP A 169 2.61 13.89 -12.34
C ASP A 169 1.69 12.71 -12.69
N LEU A 170 1.78 11.58 -11.97
CA LEU A 170 0.93 10.42 -12.17
C LEU A 170 -0.39 10.58 -11.40
N MET A 171 -0.32 11.03 -10.14
CA MET A 171 -1.48 11.28 -9.31
C MET A 171 -2.37 12.37 -9.92
N ASP A 172 -1.80 13.45 -10.44
CA ASP A 172 -2.54 14.51 -11.12
C ASP A 172 -3.35 13.96 -12.31
N LYS A 173 -2.74 13.09 -13.13
CA LYS A 173 -3.45 12.45 -14.26
C LYS A 173 -4.58 11.53 -13.78
N ILE A 174 -4.35 10.78 -12.70
CA ILE A 174 -5.38 9.90 -12.13
C ILE A 174 -6.56 10.74 -11.63
N PHE A 175 -6.29 11.81 -10.88
CA PHE A 175 -7.34 12.64 -10.29
C PHE A 175 -7.96 13.64 -11.28
N ASP A 176 -7.36 13.87 -12.44
CA ASP A 176 -8.01 14.54 -13.58
C ASP A 176 -9.15 13.67 -14.15
N ASP A 177 -8.93 12.34 -14.23
CA ASP A 177 -9.93 11.38 -14.73
C ASP A 177 -10.94 10.95 -13.64
N TYR A 178 -10.48 10.86 -12.39
CA TYR A 178 -11.27 10.45 -11.23
C TYR A 178 -11.15 11.51 -10.12
N PRO A 179 -12.00 12.55 -10.09
CA PRO A 179 -11.83 13.70 -9.20
C PRO A 179 -11.77 13.40 -7.70
N SER A 180 -12.25 12.23 -7.28
CA SER A 180 -12.24 11.78 -5.90
C SER A 180 -11.90 10.29 -5.78
N ILE A 181 -11.55 9.87 -4.56
CA ILE A 181 -11.36 8.44 -4.25
C ILE A 181 -12.67 7.65 -4.39
N GLU A 182 -13.81 8.33 -4.24
CA GLU A 182 -15.15 7.77 -4.40
C GLU A 182 -15.40 7.42 -5.87
N ASP A 183 -15.06 8.34 -6.78
CA ASP A 183 -15.12 8.12 -8.23
C ASP A 183 -14.21 6.96 -8.63
N LEU A 184 -12.98 6.93 -8.10
CA LEU A 184 -12.05 5.83 -8.35
C LEU A 184 -12.61 4.50 -7.81
N TRP A 185 -13.24 4.50 -6.63
CA TRP A 185 -13.88 3.31 -6.08
C TRP A 185 -15.02 2.79 -6.96
N GLU A 186 -15.84 3.67 -7.52
CA GLU A 186 -16.98 3.26 -8.36
C GLU A 186 -16.55 2.64 -9.70
N GLU A 187 -15.42 3.09 -10.25
CA GLU A 187 -14.93 2.71 -11.58
C GLU A 187 -14.00 1.48 -11.59
N LEU A 188 -13.48 1.07 -10.42
CA LEU A 188 -12.69 -0.17 -10.26
C LEU A 188 -13.55 -1.44 -10.19
#